data_AF-A0A087YB14-F1
#
_entry.id   AF-A0A087YB14-F1
#
_cell.length_a   1.000
_cell.length_b   1.000
_cell.length_c   1.000
_cell.angle_alpha   90.00
_cell.angle_beta   90.00
_cell.angle_gamma   90.00
#
_symmetry.space_group_name_H-M   'P 1'
#
loop_
_entity.id
_entity.type
_entity.pdbx_description
1 polymer ?
#
loop_
_entity_poly.entity_id
_entity_poly.type
_entity_poly.pdbx_seq_one_letter_code
_entity_poly.pdbx_strand_id
1 'polypeptide(L)'
;LFLLCVVPPQEPKVTCRSNTYPKGFYCSWHLTHPTYIPSSFEVDVQHNQHSLYVQKDPVHKNRCHVQFPEVFSSSPYKVNVTAVNALGKASATLSFEESAIVKPDPPERVTASPIRLNPRRLEVSWHSPATWPDIDTFPLKYFLRYRPLIHDKWQHVELLDSTSHTITDAYAGKEYIIQIAAKDTEIGTWSDWSVAVHATPWIEDPLPITTTTEVDFPNETKTSPIPSSKAPQKAEPPVGRAARVVTFFSPLLLGMMLFLL
;
A
#
# COMPACT_ATOMS: atom_id res chain seq x y z
N LEU A 1 -32.59 -0.75 33.18
CA LEU A 1 -33.28 -0.50 31.90
C LEU A 1 -32.49 0.56 31.17
N PHE A 2 -31.76 0.23 30.10
CA PHE A 2 -31.16 1.25 29.24
C PHE A 2 -32.21 1.63 28.19
N LEU A 3 -32.77 2.84 28.29
CA LEU A 3 -33.58 3.41 27.23
C LEU A 3 -32.64 3.82 26.10
N LEU A 4 -32.58 3.02 25.03
CA LEU A 4 -31.99 3.47 23.77
C LEU A 4 -32.90 4.56 23.22
N CYS A 5 -32.38 5.79 23.11
CA CYS A 5 -33.09 6.89 22.48
C CYS A 5 -33.16 6.61 20.98
N VAL A 6 -34.34 6.16 20.52
CA VAL A 6 -34.63 5.95 19.10
C VAL A 6 -34.96 7.28 18.45
N VAL A 7 -34.41 7.54 17.26
CA VAL A 7 -34.51 8.86 16.61
C VAL A 7 -34.85 8.74 15.11
N PRO A 8 -35.54 9.74 14.52
CA PRO A 8 -35.75 9.80 13.08
C PRO A 8 -34.42 9.89 12.32
N PRO A 9 -34.38 9.49 11.03
CA PRO A 9 -33.16 9.54 10.25
C PRO A 9 -32.80 11.01 9.96
N GLN A 10 -31.50 11.29 9.91
CA GLN A 10 -30.96 12.51 9.34
C GLN A 10 -30.64 12.31 7.85
N GLU A 11 -30.28 13.39 7.17
CA GLU A 11 -29.83 13.33 5.78
C GLU A 11 -28.65 12.35 5.64
N PRO A 12 -28.77 11.33 4.76
CA PRO A 12 -27.68 10.40 4.54
C PRO A 12 -26.52 11.06 3.80
N LYS A 13 -25.29 10.66 4.09
CA LYS A 13 -24.12 11.04 3.30
C LYS A 13 -24.05 10.17 2.06
N VAL A 14 -24.19 10.78 0.89
CA VAL A 14 -24.18 10.12 -0.43
C VAL A 14 -22.86 10.38 -1.14
N THR A 15 -22.28 9.34 -1.74
CA THR A 15 -21.07 9.44 -2.58
C THR A 15 -21.24 8.60 -3.83
N CYS A 16 -20.84 9.12 -4.98
CA CYS A 16 -20.88 8.39 -6.25
C CYS A 16 -19.49 8.33 -6.89
N ARG A 17 -19.22 7.24 -7.62
CA ARG A 17 -17.93 6.97 -8.27
C ARG A 17 -18.12 6.09 -9.50
N SER A 18 -17.36 6.37 -10.55
CA SER A 18 -17.21 5.50 -11.71
C SER A 18 -15.79 4.93 -11.76
N ASN A 19 -15.67 3.63 -11.49
CA ASN A 19 -14.44 2.83 -11.68
C ASN A 19 -14.50 1.94 -12.94
N THR A 20 -15.62 2.02 -13.67
CA THR A 20 -15.94 1.20 -14.86
C THR A 20 -16.28 2.07 -16.07
N TYR A 21 -15.86 3.34 -16.07
CA TYR A 21 -16.12 4.29 -17.15
C TYR A 21 -15.70 3.72 -18.52
N PRO A 22 -16.49 3.91 -19.59
CA PRO A 22 -17.75 4.67 -19.67
C PRO A 22 -19.00 3.79 -19.46
N LYS A 23 -18.90 2.62 -18.83
CA LYS A 23 -20.05 1.71 -18.68
C LYS A 23 -21.08 2.22 -17.67
N GLY A 24 -20.63 2.70 -16.53
CA GLY A 24 -21.53 3.17 -15.49
C GLY A 24 -20.83 3.69 -14.26
N PHE A 25 -21.63 3.91 -13.22
CA PHE A 25 -21.17 4.36 -11.91
C PHE A 25 -21.97 3.66 -10.81
N TYR A 26 -21.44 3.74 -9.59
CA TYR A 26 -22.16 3.33 -8.41
C TYR A 26 -22.27 4.50 -7.43
N CYS A 27 -23.31 4.46 -6.63
CA CYS A 27 -23.47 5.36 -5.49
C CYS A 27 -23.58 4.53 -4.21
N SER A 28 -23.00 5.05 -3.14
CA SER A 28 -23.08 4.49 -1.80
C SER A 28 -23.53 5.54 -0.81
N TRP A 29 -24.16 5.09 0.27
CA TRP A 29 -24.69 6.00 1.28
C TRP A 29 -24.63 5.41 2.69
N HIS A 30 -24.61 6.28 3.68
CA HIS A 30 -24.72 5.90 5.08
C HIS A 30 -25.30 7.03 5.92
N LEU A 31 -25.92 6.67 7.05
CA LEU A 31 -26.27 7.64 8.08
C LEU A 31 -25.02 7.96 8.90
N THR A 32 -24.75 9.24 9.12
CA THR A 32 -23.64 9.69 9.96
C THR A 32 -23.92 9.47 11.45
N HIS A 33 -25.20 9.44 11.84
CA HIS A 33 -25.65 9.20 13.19
C HIS A 33 -26.57 7.97 13.26
N PRO A 34 -26.39 7.07 14.24
CA PRO A 34 -27.24 5.90 14.41
C PRO A 34 -28.65 6.29 14.88
N THR A 35 -29.65 5.65 14.29
CA THR A 35 -31.08 5.83 14.64
C THR A 35 -31.57 4.89 15.74
N TYR A 36 -30.79 3.84 16.03
CA TYR A 36 -31.11 2.73 16.95
C TYR A 36 -32.43 2.00 16.63
N ILE A 37 -32.95 2.15 15.41
CA ILE A 37 -34.09 1.41 14.85
C ILE A 37 -33.82 1.06 13.38
N PRO A 38 -34.47 0.02 12.81
CA PRO A 38 -34.29 -0.33 11.41
C PRO A 38 -34.62 0.84 10.48
N SER A 39 -33.69 1.11 9.55
CA SER A 39 -33.86 2.11 8.49
C SER A 39 -33.73 1.45 7.13
N SER A 40 -34.59 1.85 6.20
CA SER A 40 -34.54 1.49 4.77
C SER A 40 -34.17 2.71 3.93
N PHE A 41 -33.73 2.47 2.69
CA PHE A 41 -33.34 3.52 1.77
C PHE A 41 -34.07 3.37 0.43
N GLU A 42 -34.59 4.49 -0.06
CA GLU A 42 -35.16 4.66 -1.39
C GLU A 42 -34.17 5.51 -2.22
N VAL A 43 -33.92 5.11 -3.47
CA VAL A 43 -32.93 5.79 -4.34
C VAL A 43 -33.57 6.08 -5.68
N ASP A 44 -33.46 7.33 -6.12
CA ASP A 44 -33.86 7.80 -7.44
C ASP A 44 -32.65 8.46 -8.11
N VAL A 45 -32.46 8.16 -9.40
CA VAL A 45 -31.36 8.73 -10.19
C VAL A 45 -31.95 9.30 -11.46
N GLN A 46 -31.64 10.55 -11.74
CA GLN A 46 -32.16 11.29 -12.88
C GLN A 46 -31.02 11.85 -13.72
N HIS A 47 -31.24 11.85 -15.03
CA HIS A 47 -30.37 12.46 -16.03
C HIS A 47 -31.23 13.07 -17.12
N ASN A 48 -30.96 14.31 -17.55
CA ASN A 48 -31.77 14.99 -18.57
C ASN A 48 -33.29 14.98 -18.31
N GLN A 49 -33.72 15.12 -17.04
CA GLN A 49 -35.14 15.02 -16.62
C GLN A 49 -35.78 13.62 -16.80
N HIS A 50 -35.00 12.60 -17.15
CA HIS A 50 -35.43 11.20 -17.21
C HIS A 50 -34.92 10.41 -16.01
N SER A 51 -35.77 9.57 -15.42
CA SER A 51 -35.35 8.61 -14.39
C SER A 51 -34.57 7.47 -15.04
N LEU A 52 -33.43 7.12 -14.44
CA LEU A 52 -32.58 6.01 -14.85
C LEU A 52 -32.90 4.75 -14.05
N TYR A 53 -32.61 3.59 -14.65
CA TYR A 53 -32.74 2.32 -13.95
C TYR A 53 -31.64 2.15 -12.90
N VAL A 54 -32.04 1.87 -11.66
CA VAL A 54 -31.14 1.71 -10.52
C VAL A 54 -31.07 0.24 -10.12
N GLN A 55 -29.90 -0.38 -10.32
CA GLN A 55 -29.65 -1.75 -9.90
C GLN A 55 -29.10 -1.78 -8.47
N LYS A 56 -29.80 -2.41 -7.53
CA LYS A 56 -29.29 -2.61 -6.17
C LYS A 56 -28.09 -3.55 -6.17
N ASP A 57 -27.08 -3.24 -5.36
CA ASP A 57 -25.93 -4.12 -5.21
C ASP A 57 -26.31 -5.38 -4.42
N PRO A 58 -25.95 -6.59 -4.90
CA PRO A 58 -26.33 -7.83 -4.24
C PRO A 58 -25.56 -8.08 -2.93
N VAL A 59 -24.38 -7.48 -2.76
CA VAL A 59 -23.49 -7.70 -1.61
C VAL A 59 -23.58 -6.54 -0.61
N HIS A 60 -23.61 -5.30 -1.11
CA HIS A 60 -23.54 -4.09 -0.31
C HIS A 60 -24.91 -3.40 -0.25
N LYS A 61 -25.63 -3.56 0.87
CA LYS A 61 -27.01 -3.07 1.02
C LYS A 61 -27.20 -1.57 0.73
N ASN A 62 -26.20 -0.75 1.02
CA ASN A 62 -26.25 0.70 0.80
C ASN A 62 -25.41 1.12 -0.42
N ARG A 63 -25.54 0.35 -1.50
CA ARG A 63 -24.91 0.64 -2.79
C ARG A 63 -25.85 0.29 -3.93
N CYS A 64 -25.80 1.10 -4.98
CA CYS A 64 -26.48 0.82 -6.24
C CYS A 64 -25.56 1.09 -7.44
N HIS A 65 -25.91 0.53 -8.59
CA HIS A 65 -25.24 0.69 -9.87
C HIS A 65 -26.20 1.28 -10.90
N VAL A 66 -25.68 2.16 -11.75
CA VAL A 66 -26.40 2.83 -12.83
C VAL A 66 -25.51 2.81 -14.07
N GLN A 67 -26.08 2.47 -15.23
CA GLN A 67 -25.37 2.53 -16.50
C GLN A 67 -25.42 3.95 -17.05
N PHE A 68 -24.35 4.39 -17.71
CA PHE A 68 -24.38 5.65 -18.44
C PHE A 68 -25.22 5.47 -19.71
N PRO A 69 -26.29 6.27 -19.93
CA PRO A 69 -27.10 6.19 -21.14
C PRO A 69 -26.38 6.72 -22.38
N GLU A 70 -25.47 7.68 -22.19
CA GLU A 70 -24.63 8.31 -23.20
C GLU A 70 -23.26 8.58 -22.58
N VAL A 71 -22.21 8.61 -23.42
CA VAL A 71 -20.84 8.94 -22.99
C VAL A 71 -20.59 10.41 -23.27
N PHE A 72 -19.85 11.09 -22.38
CA PHE A 72 -19.55 12.52 -22.48
C PHE A 72 -20.78 13.43 -22.36
N SER A 73 -21.73 13.06 -21.49
CA SER A 73 -22.86 13.94 -21.24
C SER A 73 -22.40 15.25 -20.58
N SER A 74 -22.92 16.37 -21.06
CA SER A 74 -22.73 17.71 -20.49
C SER A 74 -23.81 18.10 -19.48
N SER A 75 -24.77 17.21 -19.26
CA SER A 75 -25.83 17.40 -18.28
C SER A 75 -25.50 16.71 -16.97
N PRO A 76 -25.77 17.34 -15.81
CA PRO A 76 -25.47 16.73 -14.54
C PRO A 76 -26.47 15.62 -14.19
N TYR A 77 -25.94 14.54 -13.62
CA TYR A 77 -26.72 13.51 -12.97
C TYR A 77 -27.20 14.01 -11.60
N LYS A 78 -28.42 13.64 -11.22
CA LYS A 78 -28.99 13.92 -9.90
C LYS A 78 -29.37 12.62 -9.20
N VAL A 79 -28.80 12.39 -8.03
CA VAL A 79 -29.04 11.21 -7.21
C VAL A 79 -29.72 11.66 -5.92
N ASN A 80 -30.93 11.17 -5.67
CA ASN A 80 -31.67 11.41 -4.44
C ASN A 80 -31.73 10.11 -3.62
N VAL A 81 -31.25 10.15 -2.39
CA VAL A 81 -31.32 9.04 -1.44
C VAL A 81 -32.17 9.45 -0.26
N THR A 82 -33.28 8.75 -0.04
CA THR A 82 -34.20 8.98 1.08
C THR A 82 -34.07 7.85 2.10
N ALA A 83 -33.63 8.21 3.31
CA ALA A 83 -33.63 7.32 4.47
C ALA A 83 -35.02 7.34 5.12
N VAL A 84 -35.54 6.17 5.47
CA VAL A 84 -36.88 5.98 6.05
C VAL A 84 -36.79 5.08 7.26
N ASN A 85 -37.43 5.47 8.37
CA ASN A 85 -37.69 4.59 9.51
C ASN A 85 -39.09 4.86 10.08
N ALA A 86 -39.45 4.17 11.17
CA ALA A 86 -40.77 4.31 11.79
C ALA A 86 -41.08 5.71 12.36
N LEU A 87 -40.07 6.57 12.54
CA LEU A 87 -40.18 7.90 13.12
C LEU A 87 -40.15 9.03 12.08
N GLY A 88 -39.77 8.75 10.83
CA GLY A 88 -39.75 9.77 9.79
C GLY A 88 -38.90 9.43 8.58
N LYS A 89 -38.66 10.46 7.75
CA LYS A 89 -37.87 10.40 6.52
C LYS A 89 -36.92 11.58 6.43
N ALA A 90 -35.77 11.38 5.81
CA ALA A 90 -34.83 12.44 5.45
C ALA A 90 -34.15 12.09 4.12
N SER A 91 -33.92 13.08 3.27
CA SER A 91 -33.39 12.88 1.92
C SER A 91 -32.15 13.73 1.68
N ALA A 92 -31.19 13.19 0.94
CA ALA A 92 -30.04 13.93 0.45
C ALA A 92 -29.95 13.83 -1.07
N THR A 93 -29.71 14.96 -1.72
CA THR A 93 -29.53 15.04 -3.18
C THR A 93 -28.09 15.39 -3.51
N LEU A 94 -27.46 14.57 -4.35
CA LEU A 94 -26.14 14.80 -4.91
C LEU A 94 -26.26 15.06 -6.42
N SER A 95 -25.70 16.16 -6.89
CA SER A 95 -25.63 16.50 -8.31
C SER A 95 -24.17 16.50 -8.77
N PHE A 96 -23.87 15.89 -9.92
CA PHE A 96 -22.50 15.84 -10.45
C PHE A 96 -22.45 15.74 -11.97
N GLU A 97 -21.37 16.24 -12.54
CA GLU A 97 -20.97 16.00 -13.93
C GLU A 97 -20.35 14.60 -14.07
N GLU A 98 -20.53 13.96 -15.22
CA GLU A 98 -19.99 12.62 -15.52
C GLU A 98 -18.48 12.54 -15.26
N SER A 99 -17.73 13.51 -15.79
CA SER A 99 -16.27 13.59 -15.69
C SER A 99 -15.75 13.76 -14.26
N ALA A 100 -16.58 14.27 -13.33
CA ALA A 100 -16.17 14.56 -11.97
C ALA A 100 -16.10 13.31 -11.07
N ILE A 101 -16.88 12.28 -11.39
CA ILE A 101 -16.96 11.05 -10.58
C ILE A 101 -16.07 9.91 -11.09
N VAL A 102 -15.40 10.10 -12.22
CA VAL A 102 -14.47 9.13 -12.78
C VAL A 102 -13.26 8.98 -11.85
N LYS A 103 -13.08 7.76 -11.34
CA LYS A 103 -11.95 7.38 -10.47
C LYS A 103 -11.72 5.87 -10.65
N PRO A 104 -10.74 5.46 -11.47
CA PRO A 104 -10.37 4.05 -11.67
C PRO A 104 -10.03 3.36 -10.36
N ASP A 105 -10.03 2.03 -10.32
CA ASP A 105 -9.43 1.30 -9.20
C ASP A 105 -7.89 1.38 -9.24
N PRO A 106 -7.17 1.09 -8.14
CA PRO A 106 -5.72 1.05 -8.15
C PRO A 106 -5.19 -0.03 -9.13
N PRO A 107 -4.00 0.18 -9.75
CA PRO A 107 -3.35 -0.85 -10.55
C PRO A 107 -3.20 -2.17 -9.81
N GLU A 108 -3.31 -3.26 -10.55
CA GLU A 108 -3.24 -4.62 -10.02
C GLU A 108 -1.88 -5.26 -10.29
N ARG A 109 -1.58 -6.35 -9.57
CA ARG A 109 -0.38 -7.19 -9.81
C ARG A 109 0.92 -6.37 -9.94
N VAL A 110 1.07 -5.36 -9.09
CA VAL A 110 2.30 -4.59 -9.01
C VAL A 110 3.43 -5.53 -8.60
N THR A 111 4.53 -5.51 -9.34
CA THR A 111 5.76 -6.24 -9.01
C THR A 111 6.96 -5.33 -9.17
N ALA A 112 8.00 -5.59 -8.40
CA ALA A 112 9.28 -4.92 -8.51
C ALA A 112 10.41 -5.94 -8.34
N SER A 113 11.33 -5.98 -9.30
CA SER A 113 12.41 -6.98 -9.32
C SER A 113 13.78 -6.33 -9.57
N PRO A 114 14.87 -6.88 -8.99
CA PRO A 114 16.21 -6.41 -9.24
C PRO A 114 16.68 -6.78 -10.65
N ILE A 115 17.34 -5.84 -11.33
CA ILE A 115 17.99 -6.12 -12.61
C ILE A 115 19.38 -6.71 -12.32
N ARG A 116 19.64 -7.93 -12.80
CA ARG A 116 20.93 -8.62 -12.65
C ARG A 116 22.10 -7.71 -13.04
N LEU A 117 23.18 -7.77 -12.25
CA LEU A 117 24.42 -6.99 -12.47
C LEU A 117 24.21 -5.46 -12.47
N ASN A 118 23.06 -4.96 -11.98
CA ASN A 118 22.74 -3.55 -11.94
C ASN A 118 22.33 -3.15 -10.51
N PRO A 119 23.27 -2.72 -9.65
CA PRO A 119 23.00 -2.48 -8.22
C PRO A 119 22.17 -1.22 -7.93
N ARG A 120 21.81 -0.46 -8.97
CA ARG A 120 21.00 0.77 -8.85
C ARG A 120 19.70 0.73 -9.66
N ARG A 121 19.30 -0.46 -10.13
CA ARG A 121 18.11 -0.60 -10.97
C ARG A 121 17.09 -1.56 -10.40
N LEU A 122 15.82 -1.17 -10.52
CA LEU A 122 14.65 -1.99 -10.24
C LEU A 122 13.72 -1.91 -11.45
N GLU A 123 13.29 -3.06 -11.94
CA GLU A 123 12.22 -3.15 -12.93
C GLU A 123 10.88 -3.26 -12.20
N VAL A 124 9.99 -2.32 -12.45
CA VAL A 124 8.64 -2.26 -11.88
C VAL A 124 7.64 -2.51 -12.99
N SER A 125 6.67 -3.38 -12.75
CA SER A 125 5.57 -3.66 -13.69
C SER A 125 4.24 -3.81 -12.96
N TRP A 126 3.15 -3.53 -13.66
CA TRP A 126 1.78 -3.60 -13.12
C TRP A 126 0.79 -3.95 -14.21
N HIS A 127 -0.42 -4.29 -13.80
CA HIS A 127 -1.57 -4.46 -14.68
C HIS A 127 -2.53 -3.29 -14.50
N SER A 128 -3.18 -2.89 -15.59
CA SER A 128 -4.33 -2.00 -15.52
C SER A 128 -5.43 -2.61 -14.64
N PRO A 129 -6.26 -1.80 -13.95
CA PRO A 129 -7.34 -2.31 -13.12
C PRO A 129 -8.32 -3.13 -13.96
N ALA A 130 -8.69 -4.34 -13.52
CA ALA A 130 -9.57 -5.22 -14.30
C ALA A 130 -10.99 -4.66 -14.47
N THR A 131 -11.38 -3.70 -13.63
CA THR A 131 -12.67 -2.99 -13.71
C THR A 131 -12.69 -1.96 -14.84
N TRP A 132 -11.54 -1.52 -15.35
CA TRP A 132 -11.45 -0.53 -16.41
C TRP A 132 -11.57 -1.23 -17.78
N PRO A 133 -12.70 -1.06 -18.49
CA PRO A 133 -13.10 -2.01 -19.52
C PRO A 133 -12.54 -1.75 -20.91
N ASP A 134 -12.11 -0.52 -21.21
CA ASP A 134 -11.79 -0.08 -22.58
C ASP A 134 -10.58 0.86 -22.54
N ILE A 135 -9.39 0.27 -22.44
CA ILE A 135 -8.14 1.04 -22.32
C ILE A 135 -7.69 1.66 -23.65
N ASP A 136 -8.12 1.09 -24.78
CA ASP A 136 -7.77 1.60 -26.11
C ASP A 136 -8.51 2.91 -26.39
N THR A 137 -9.78 3.01 -25.97
CA THR A 137 -10.59 4.22 -26.14
C THR A 137 -10.40 5.20 -24.98
N PHE A 138 -10.21 4.70 -23.75
CA PHE A 138 -10.03 5.50 -22.53
C PHE A 138 -8.71 5.15 -21.86
N PRO A 139 -7.58 5.65 -22.41
CA PRO A 139 -6.26 5.31 -21.92
C PRO A 139 -6.05 5.81 -20.50
N LEU A 140 -5.26 5.05 -19.75
CA LEU A 140 -4.87 5.41 -18.39
C LEU A 140 -3.45 5.98 -18.39
N LYS A 141 -3.26 6.96 -17.52
CA LYS A 141 -1.95 7.37 -17.04
C LYS A 141 -1.73 6.88 -15.62
N TYR A 142 -0.47 6.67 -15.29
CA TYR A 142 -0.02 6.11 -14.03
C TYR A 142 0.89 7.08 -13.31
N PHE A 143 0.76 7.12 -11.99
CA PHE A 143 1.65 7.86 -11.13
C PHE A 143 2.38 6.86 -10.25
N LEU A 144 3.66 6.65 -10.54
CA LEU A 144 4.56 5.81 -9.76
C LEU A 144 5.16 6.68 -8.65
N ARG A 145 5.14 6.17 -7.42
CA ARG A 145 5.95 6.71 -6.33
C ARG A 145 6.85 5.65 -5.73
N TYR A 146 8.07 6.05 -5.42
CA TYR A 146 9.03 5.17 -4.75
C TYR A 146 9.92 5.97 -3.80
N ARG A 147 10.37 5.32 -2.73
CA ARG A 147 11.40 5.84 -1.84
C ARG A 147 12.15 4.68 -1.20
N PRO A 148 13.44 4.85 -0.87
CA PRO A 148 14.12 3.90 -0.02
C PRO A 148 13.55 3.97 1.40
N LEU A 149 13.54 2.86 2.15
CA LEU A 149 13.03 2.86 3.53
C LEU A 149 13.84 3.75 4.48
N ILE A 150 15.09 4.06 4.11
CA ILE A 150 15.98 4.95 4.86
C ILE A 150 15.65 6.45 4.69
N HIS A 151 14.73 6.82 3.80
CA HIS A 151 14.30 8.21 3.60
C HIS A 151 12.78 8.33 3.49
N ASP A 152 12.21 9.43 3.97
CA ASP A 152 10.76 9.66 3.91
C ASP A 152 10.30 10.43 2.66
N LYS A 153 11.25 10.95 1.88
CA LYS A 153 10.93 11.71 0.66
C LYS A 153 10.58 10.77 -0.49
N TRP A 154 9.37 10.92 -1.00
CA TRP A 154 8.90 10.23 -2.19
C TRP A 154 9.47 10.83 -3.48
N GLN A 155 9.91 9.96 -4.36
CA GLN A 155 10.14 10.26 -5.77
C GLN A 155 8.89 9.90 -6.56
N HIS A 156 8.67 10.62 -7.66
CA HIS A 156 7.44 10.50 -8.45
C HIS A 156 7.77 10.45 -9.94
N VAL A 157 7.05 9.61 -10.68
CA VAL A 157 7.13 9.50 -12.13
C VAL A 157 5.71 9.38 -12.67
N GLU A 158 5.34 10.26 -13.60
CA GLU A 158 4.09 10.14 -14.35
C GLU A 158 4.36 9.42 -15.67
N LEU A 159 3.53 8.43 -15.98
CA LEU A 159 3.70 7.51 -17.11
C LEU A 159 2.38 7.47 -17.88
N LEU A 160 2.45 7.69 -19.19
CA LEU A 160 1.28 7.62 -20.06
C LEU A 160 1.27 6.26 -20.77
N ASP A 161 0.14 5.55 -20.71
CA ASP A 161 -0.08 4.30 -21.45
C ASP A 161 1.08 3.30 -21.37
N SER A 162 1.66 3.17 -20.17
CA SER A 162 2.73 2.21 -19.89
C SER A 162 2.39 1.40 -18.66
N THR A 163 2.71 0.11 -18.71
CA THR A 163 2.52 -0.86 -17.62
C THR A 163 3.84 -1.29 -16.98
N SER A 164 4.94 -0.63 -17.32
CA SER A 164 6.25 -0.88 -16.71
C SER A 164 7.13 0.37 -16.66
N HIS A 165 8.09 0.36 -15.73
CA HIS A 165 9.11 1.39 -15.59
C HIS A 165 10.37 0.84 -14.93
N THR A 166 11.54 1.29 -15.39
CA THR A 166 12.81 0.98 -14.73
C THR A 166 13.26 2.16 -13.88
N ILE A 167 13.29 1.97 -12.56
CA ILE A 167 13.95 2.90 -11.63
C ILE A 167 15.46 2.76 -11.85
N THR A 168 16.18 3.88 -12.03
CA THR A 168 17.61 3.88 -12.41
C THR A 168 18.54 4.54 -11.40
N ASP A 169 17.97 5.16 -10.38
CA ASP A 169 18.64 5.94 -9.34
C ASP A 169 18.49 5.27 -7.96
N ALA A 170 18.25 3.95 -7.92
CA ALA A 170 18.09 3.23 -6.67
C ALA A 170 19.42 3.18 -5.88
N TYR A 171 19.35 3.30 -4.56
CA TYR A 171 20.49 3.12 -3.68
C TYR A 171 20.83 1.64 -3.55
N ALA A 172 22.10 1.29 -3.81
CA ALA A 172 22.56 -0.10 -3.75
C ALA A 172 22.33 -0.72 -2.36
N GLY A 173 21.77 -1.94 -2.36
CA GLY A 173 21.48 -2.71 -1.15
C GLY A 173 20.47 -2.08 -0.20
N LYS A 174 19.70 -1.06 -0.64
CA LYS A 174 18.63 -0.45 0.16
C LYS A 174 17.28 -0.94 -0.33
N GLU A 175 16.43 -1.29 0.62
CA GLU A 175 15.06 -1.67 0.34
C GLU A 175 14.22 -0.44 0.00
N TYR A 176 13.33 -0.58 -0.98
CA TYR A 176 12.40 0.42 -1.46
C TYR A 176 10.97 0.01 -1.18
N ILE A 177 10.14 1.01 -0.89
CA ILE A 177 8.68 0.90 -0.96
C ILE A 177 8.19 1.58 -2.25
N ILE A 178 7.34 0.88 -3.00
CA ILE A 178 6.90 1.29 -4.34
C ILE A 178 5.38 1.15 -4.43
N GLN A 179 4.71 2.17 -4.97
CA GLN A 179 3.26 2.21 -5.18
C GLN A 179 2.92 2.91 -6.49
N ILE A 180 1.82 2.49 -7.12
CA ILE A 180 1.33 3.09 -8.36
C ILE A 180 -0.15 3.48 -8.16
N ALA A 181 -0.55 4.62 -8.71
CA ALA A 181 -1.94 5.02 -8.88
C ALA A 181 -2.26 5.19 -10.37
N ALA A 182 -3.54 5.10 -10.73
CA ALA A 182 -4.04 5.23 -12.10
C ALA A 182 -5.04 6.38 -12.20
N LYS A 183 -5.11 7.02 -13.37
CA LYS A 183 -6.12 8.02 -13.71
C LYS A 183 -6.41 7.94 -15.20
N ASP A 184 -7.64 8.22 -15.60
CA ASP A 184 -7.92 8.58 -16.99
C ASP A 184 -7.06 9.79 -17.43
N THR A 185 -6.68 9.83 -18.69
CA THR A 185 -5.79 10.87 -19.22
C THR A 185 -6.38 12.27 -19.19
N GLU A 186 -7.70 12.38 -19.33
CA GLU A 186 -8.40 13.65 -19.54
C GLU A 186 -9.29 14.03 -18.35
N ILE A 187 -10.03 13.06 -17.81
CA ILE A 187 -11.10 13.31 -16.83
C ILE A 187 -10.83 12.64 -15.48
N GLY A 188 -11.67 12.97 -14.49
CA GLY A 188 -11.67 12.30 -13.21
C GLY A 188 -10.49 12.60 -12.30
N THR A 189 -10.32 11.72 -11.31
CA THR A 189 -9.34 11.82 -10.23
C THR A 189 -8.47 10.57 -10.15
N TRP A 190 -7.29 10.71 -9.57
CA TRP A 190 -6.38 9.59 -9.32
C TRP A 190 -7.07 8.55 -8.43
N SER A 191 -6.83 7.28 -8.75
CA SER A 191 -7.17 6.16 -7.89
C SER A 191 -6.40 6.23 -6.57
N ASP A 192 -6.83 5.41 -5.61
CA ASP A 192 -6.02 5.22 -4.41
C ASP A 192 -4.71 4.53 -4.79
N TRP A 193 -3.68 4.66 -3.95
CA TRP A 193 -2.42 3.97 -4.19
C TRP A 193 -2.62 2.45 -4.17
N SER A 194 -1.92 1.74 -5.05
CA SER A 194 -1.83 0.29 -5.01
C SER A 194 -1.32 -0.18 -3.64
N VAL A 195 -1.57 -1.46 -3.35
CA VAL A 195 -0.84 -2.13 -2.27
C VAL A 195 0.66 -1.93 -2.51
N ALA A 196 1.37 -1.56 -1.45
CA ALA A 196 2.79 -1.29 -1.51
C ALA A 196 3.56 -2.57 -1.79
N VAL A 197 4.54 -2.48 -2.69
CA VAL A 197 5.50 -3.55 -2.94
C VAL A 197 6.88 -3.13 -2.48
N HIS A 198 7.65 -4.14 -2.08
CA HIS A 198 8.98 -3.97 -1.53
C HIS A 198 9.99 -4.64 -2.44
N ALA A 199 11.11 -3.97 -2.71
CA ALA A 199 12.19 -4.52 -3.50
C ALA A 199 13.53 -3.94 -3.10
N THR A 200 14.59 -4.74 -3.22
CA THR A 200 15.98 -4.31 -3.04
C THR A 200 16.71 -4.48 -4.37
N PRO A 201 17.47 -3.48 -4.86
CA PRO A 201 18.28 -3.62 -6.07
C PRO A 201 19.27 -4.78 -5.98
N TRP A 202 19.81 -5.19 -7.12
CA TRP A 202 20.77 -6.30 -7.18
C TRP A 202 21.95 -6.09 -6.22
N ILE A 203 22.26 -7.11 -5.43
CA ILE A 203 23.44 -7.16 -4.58
C ILE A 203 24.37 -8.19 -5.21
N GLU A 204 25.65 -7.85 -5.37
CA GLU A 204 26.65 -8.86 -5.74
C GLU A 204 26.76 -9.89 -4.61
N ASP A 205 26.72 -11.17 -4.96
CA ASP A 205 27.00 -12.21 -3.99
C ASP A 205 28.40 -11.95 -3.39
N PRO A 206 28.55 -11.91 -2.05
CA PRO A 206 29.86 -11.74 -1.46
C PRO A 206 30.77 -12.85 -1.97
N LEU A 207 31.87 -12.46 -2.63
CA LEU A 207 32.88 -13.42 -3.08
C LEU A 207 33.26 -14.30 -1.88
N PRO A 208 33.26 -15.64 -2.02
CA PRO A 208 33.76 -16.49 -0.97
C PRO A 208 35.19 -16.05 -0.67
N ILE A 209 35.45 -15.71 0.59
CA ILE A 209 36.80 -15.41 1.06
C ILE A 209 37.60 -16.70 0.88
N THR A 210 38.35 -16.80 -0.21
CA THR A 210 39.37 -17.83 -0.34
C THR A 210 40.42 -17.49 0.72
N THR A 211 40.37 -18.19 1.85
CA THR A 211 41.51 -18.25 2.76
C THR A 211 42.63 -18.89 1.96
N THR A 212 43.53 -18.08 1.42
CA THR A 212 44.81 -18.54 0.88
C THR A 212 45.61 -19.03 2.08
N THR A 213 45.44 -20.30 2.42
CA THR A 213 46.37 -21.01 3.28
C THR A 213 47.69 -21.03 2.51
N GLU A 214 48.64 -20.16 2.89
CA GLU A 214 50.01 -20.25 2.43
C GLU A 214 50.53 -21.66 2.76
N VAL A 215 50.72 -22.47 1.71
CA VAL A 215 51.39 -23.76 1.81
C VAL A 215 52.88 -23.45 1.87
N ASP A 216 53.42 -23.46 3.08
CA ASP A 216 54.86 -23.42 3.33
C ASP A 216 55.48 -24.73 2.79
N PHE A 217 56.42 -24.60 1.86
CA PHE A 217 57.14 -25.72 1.25
C PHE A 217 58.27 -26.16 2.20
N PRO A 218 58.35 -27.42 2.67
CA PRO A 218 59.48 -27.85 3.47
C PRO A 218 60.67 -28.24 2.59
N ASN A 219 61.80 -27.57 2.78
CA ASN A 219 63.11 -27.94 2.25
C ASN A 219 63.58 -29.29 2.84
N GLU A 220 64.08 -30.17 1.97
CA GLU A 220 64.76 -31.42 2.36
C GLU A 220 66.10 -31.14 3.07
N THR A 221 66.38 -31.84 4.18
CA THR A 221 67.75 -32.10 4.64
C THR A 221 67.86 -33.48 5.31
N LYS A 222 68.97 -34.14 5.00
CA LYS A 222 69.30 -35.56 5.13
C LYS A 222 69.74 -36.00 6.55
N THR A 223 69.12 -37.10 7.01
CA THR A 223 69.59 -38.25 7.85
C THR A 223 70.63 -38.08 8.99
N SER A 224 70.28 -38.46 10.24
CA SER A 224 70.81 -39.60 11.07
C SER A 224 70.28 -39.55 12.54
N PRO A 225 70.49 -40.53 13.47
CA PRO A 225 69.40 -41.33 14.07
C PRO A 225 69.17 -41.20 15.61
N ILE A 226 67.90 -41.43 16.02
CA ILE A 226 67.30 -42.13 17.21
C ILE A 226 68.23 -42.45 18.42
N PRO A 227 67.87 -42.24 19.72
CA PRO A 227 66.71 -42.92 20.36
C PRO A 227 65.88 -42.25 21.49
N SER A 228 64.59 -42.60 21.48
CA SER A 228 63.75 -43.13 22.58
C SER A 228 63.54 -42.34 23.88
N SER A 229 62.26 -42.04 24.23
CA SER A 229 61.64 -42.54 25.49
C SER A 229 60.19 -42.06 25.69
N LYS A 230 59.29 -43.05 25.80
CA LYS A 230 58.09 -43.21 26.67
C LYS A 230 57.03 -42.10 26.82
N ALA A 231 55.81 -42.49 26.41
CA ALA A 231 54.47 -42.46 27.02
C ALA A 231 54.16 -41.60 28.29
N PRO A 232 52.87 -41.19 28.49
CA PRO A 232 52.46 -39.99 29.21
C PRO A 232 52.17 -40.21 30.70
N GLN A 233 52.31 -39.15 31.51
CA GLN A 233 51.76 -39.10 32.86
C GLN A 233 50.88 -37.88 33.10
N LYS A 234 49.71 -38.21 33.64
CA LYS A 234 48.61 -37.40 34.16
C LYS A 234 49.03 -36.72 35.48
N ALA A 235 48.68 -35.46 35.67
CA ALA A 235 48.63 -34.83 36.99
C ALA A 235 47.42 -33.90 37.10
N GLU A 236 46.80 -33.96 38.27
CA GLU A 236 45.54 -33.36 38.74
C GLU A 236 45.63 -31.85 39.09
N PRO A 237 44.49 -31.19 39.37
CA PRO A 237 44.35 -29.73 39.43
C PRO A 237 44.59 -29.16 40.84
N PRO A 238 44.63 -27.81 40.98
CA PRO A 238 44.28 -27.17 42.24
C PRO A 238 43.07 -26.23 42.11
N VAL A 239 42.12 -26.49 43.02
CA VAL A 239 41.21 -25.58 43.74
C VAL A 239 41.96 -24.29 44.14
N GLY A 240 41.41 -23.06 44.24
CA GLY A 240 40.08 -22.49 44.21
C GLY A 240 40.13 -21.08 44.88
N ARG A 241 39.02 -20.33 44.80
CA ARG A 241 38.70 -19.01 45.44
C ARG A 241 39.42 -17.77 44.86
N ALA A 242 38.79 -16.59 44.74
CA ALA A 242 37.60 -16.03 45.38
C ALA A 242 36.85 -15.08 44.43
N ALA A 243 35.55 -14.93 44.67
CA ALA A 243 34.66 -13.99 44.00
C ALA A 243 34.92 -12.54 44.43
N ARG A 244 34.77 -11.59 43.49
CA ARG A 244 34.46 -10.19 43.78
C ARG A 244 33.34 -9.72 42.85
N VAL A 245 32.20 -9.43 43.47
CA VAL A 245 31.06 -8.71 42.90
C VAL A 245 31.46 -7.24 42.75
N VAL A 246 31.25 -6.67 41.57
CA VAL A 246 31.40 -5.23 41.32
C VAL A 246 30.05 -4.70 40.87
N THR A 247 29.38 -4.01 41.79
CA THR A 247 28.21 -3.17 41.55
C THR A 247 28.65 -1.81 41.04
N PHE A 248 28.18 -1.39 39.86
CA PHE A 248 28.26 0.00 39.42
C PHE A 248 26.89 0.66 39.46
N PHE A 249 26.83 1.74 40.24
CA PHE A 249 25.71 2.64 40.42
C PHE A 249 25.51 3.51 39.16
N SER A 250 24.25 3.73 38.79
CA SER A 250 23.81 4.65 37.74
C SER A 250 23.26 5.94 38.38
N PRO A 251 23.67 7.15 37.93
CA PRO A 251 22.98 8.37 38.32
C PRO A 251 22.43 9.17 37.12
N LEU A 252 21.38 9.94 37.42
CA LEU A 252 20.87 11.14 36.74
C LEU A 252 19.80 10.99 35.65
N LEU A 253 18.57 10.77 36.13
CA LEU A 253 17.35 11.43 35.65
C LEU A 253 17.18 12.74 36.44
N LEU A 254 17.43 13.90 35.81
CA LEU A 254 16.96 15.20 36.30
C LEU A 254 17.10 16.25 35.20
N GLY A 255 15.96 16.78 34.73
CA GLY A 255 15.91 17.84 33.73
C GLY A 255 14.49 18.07 33.19
N MET A 256 13.55 18.36 34.09
CA MET A 256 12.21 18.84 33.73
C MET A 256 12.19 20.37 33.69
N MET A 257 11.42 20.89 32.74
CA MET A 257 10.68 22.16 32.78
C MET A 257 11.47 23.47 32.77
N LEU A 258 11.40 24.17 31.63
CA LEU A 258 11.18 25.62 31.53
C LEU A 258 10.94 25.94 30.05
N PHE A 259 9.76 26.47 29.72
CA PHE A 259 9.51 27.56 28.75
C PHE A 259 8.01 27.61 28.43
N LEU A 260 7.29 28.32 29.29
CA LEU A 260 6.06 29.02 28.96
C LEU A 260 6.25 30.47 29.41
N LEU A 261 6.51 31.32 28.43
CA LEU A 261 6.18 32.75 28.37
C LEU A 261 5.99 33.08 26.89
#